data_AF-A0A1I4QUU8-F1
#
_entry.id   AF-A0A1I4QUU8-F1
#
_cell.length_a   1.000
_cell.length_b   1.000
_cell.length_c   1.000
_cell.angle_alpha   90.00
_cell.angle_beta   90.00
_cell.angle_gamma   90.00
#
_symmetry.space_group_name_H-M   'P 1'
#
loop_
_entity.id
_entity.type
_entity.pdbx_description
1 polymer ?
#
loop_
_entity_poly.entity_id
_entity_poly.type
_entity_poly.pdbx_seq_one_letter_code
_entity_poly.pdbx_strand_id
1 'polypeptide(L)'
;MFLHPNGEYRPVHSQLILVSNSICKSRQSNLLKTFNHLPIDYYVKGYKNRYMTFDIVMIVIFLLLLAGLAMSYFAFKLKKQEYEATGKYPRGHYMGQGLAIGIAIGIPIAFALDNIFFGYMVGLVIGTVIGSRNESKHEHELRPLTPRERELRKKTILIFGALFAIGLFIFAAMVYFNF
;
A
#
# COMPACT_ATOMS: atom_id res chain seq x y z
N MET A 1 29.34 28.98 -42.74
CA MET A 1 30.35 29.18 -41.68
C MET A 1 30.87 30.59 -41.87
N PHE A 2 30.54 31.54 -40.98
CA PHE A 2 30.89 32.95 -41.17
C PHE A 2 32.09 33.29 -40.27
N LEU A 3 33.16 33.80 -40.87
CA LEU A 3 34.36 34.26 -40.18
C LEU A 3 34.13 35.68 -39.65
N HIS A 4 34.22 35.83 -38.33
CA HIS A 4 34.24 37.14 -37.66
C HIS A 4 35.68 37.68 -37.70
N PRO A 5 35.91 38.99 -37.90
CA PRO A 5 37.26 39.59 -38.02
C PRO A 5 38.13 39.50 -36.76
N ASN A 6 37.63 38.95 -35.65
CA ASN A 6 38.31 38.95 -34.36
C ASN A 6 38.84 37.56 -33.93
N GLY A 7 38.83 36.55 -34.81
CA GLY A 7 39.47 35.25 -34.57
C GLY A 7 38.82 34.34 -33.51
N GLU A 8 37.75 34.77 -32.82
CA GLU A 8 37.02 33.92 -31.88
C GLU A 8 36.04 32.97 -32.61
N TYR A 9 36.28 31.67 -32.47
CA TYR A 9 35.34 30.63 -32.89
C TYR A 9 34.19 30.53 -31.88
N ARG A 10 33.03 31.11 -32.19
CA ARG A 10 31.80 30.87 -31.42
C ARG A 10 30.96 29.76 -32.06
N PRO A 11 30.50 28.76 -31.29
CA PRO A 11 29.66 27.68 -31.81
C PRO A 11 28.32 28.24 -32.32
N VAL A 12 27.90 27.80 -33.51
CA VAL A 12 26.71 28.28 -34.24
C VAL A 12 25.41 28.07 -33.45
N HIS A 13 25.42 27.21 -32.41
CA HIS A 13 24.26 26.97 -31.55
C HIS A 13 23.85 28.15 -30.66
N SER A 14 24.73 29.13 -30.42
CA SER A 14 24.42 30.23 -29.48
C SER A 14 23.49 31.31 -30.06
N GLN A 15 23.43 31.47 -31.39
CA GLN A 15 22.57 32.49 -32.01
C GLN A 15 21.12 32.03 -32.22
N LEU A 16 20.88 30.72 -32.36
CA LEU A 16 19.51 30.19 -32.50
C LEU A 16 18.69 30.36 -31.20
N ILE A 17 19.35 30.36 -30.04
CA ILE A 17 18.69 30.48 -28.72
C ILE A 17 18.15 31.91 -28.48
N LEU A 18 18.82 32.93 -29.02
CA LEU A 18 18.40 34.32 -28.81
C LEU A 18 17.17 34.71 -29.65
N VAL A 19 17.01 34.17 -30.86
CA VAL A 19 15.84 34.43 -31.71
C VAL A 19 14.61 33.66 -31.21
N SER A 20 14.79 32.47 -30.63
CA SER A 20 13.69 31.70 -30.04
C SER A 20 13.11 32.40 -28.79
N ASN A 21 13.94 33.11 -28.02
CA ASN A 21 13.49 33.82 -26.82
C ASN A 21 12.72 35.12 -27.13
N SER A 22 13.04 35.84 -28.22
CA SER A 22 12.32 37.08 -28.56
C SER A 22 10.94 36.81 -29.18
N ILE A 23 10.82 35.78 -30.02
CA ILE A 23 9.54 35.37 -30.62
C ILE A 23 8.62 34.74 -29.57
N CYS A 24 9.16 34.01 -28.58
CA CYS A 24 8.37 33.43 -27.49
C CYS A 24 7.78 34.51 -26.57
N LYS A 25 8.53 35.57 -26.27
CA LYS A 25 8.10 36.65 -25.36
C LYS A 25 6.96 37.51 -25.94
N SER A 26 6.94 37.72 -27.26
CA SER A 26 5.84 38.47 -27.92
C SER A 26 4.55 37.66 -28.09
N ARG A 27 4.62 36.32 -28.08
CA ARG A 27 3.43 35.46 -28.21
C ARG A 27 2.77 35.17 -26.85
N GLN A 28 3.56 35.14 -25.77
CA GLN A 28 3.03 34.97 -24.41
C GLN A 28 2.15 36.13 -23.94
N SER A 29 2.46 37.38 -24.31
CA SER A 29 1.71 38.55 -23.82
C SER A 29 0.28 38.64 -24.37
N ASN A 30 0.04 38.15 -25.59
CA ASN A 30 -1.31 38.08 -26.17
C ASN A 30 -2.10 36.86 -25.68
N LEU A 31 -1.43 35.72 -25.44
CA LEU A 31 -2.07 34.52 -24.87
C LEU A 31 -2.49 34.71 -23.40
N LEU A 32 -1.71 35.46 -22.60
CA LEU A 32 -2.07 35.76 -21.20
C LEU A 32 -3.32 36.64 -21.09
N LYS A 33 -3.57 37.54 -22.04
CA LYS A 33 -4.78 38.37 -22.03
C LYS A 33 -6.04 37.57 -22.34
N THR A 34 -5.94 36.51 -23.14
CA THR A 34 -7.08 35.64 -23.46
C THR A 34 -7.36 34.61 -22.35
N PHE A 35 -6.35 34.25 -21.55
CA PHE A 35 -6.50 33.28 -20.45
C PHE A 35 -7.12 33.84 -19.17
N ASN A 36 -7.11 35.17 -18.97
CA ASN A 36 -7.65 35.81 -17.76
C ASN A 36 -9.19 35.82 -17.67
N HIS A 37 -9.89 35.30 -18.68
CA HIS A 37 -11.36 35.19 -18.68
C HIS A 37 -11.88 33.75 -18.64
N LEU A 38 -10.99 32.74 -18.53
CA LEU A 38 -11.45 31.39 -18.27
C LEU A 38 -11.82 31.26 -16.78
N PRO A 39 -13.01 30.76 -16.44
CA PRO A 39 -13.47 30.65 -15.07
C PRO A 39 -12.65 29.58 -14.33
N ILE A 40 -11.61 30.05 -13.63
CA ILE A 40 -10.70 29.25 -12.78
C ILE A 40 -11.48 28.47 -11.70
N ASP A 41 -12.70 28.92 -11.37
CA ASP A 41 -13.58 28.28 -10.38
C ASP A 41 -13.98 26.83 -10.71
N TYR A 42 -14.08 26.45 -11.98
CA TYR A 42 -14.48 25.06 -12.33
C TYR A 42 -13.37 24.04 -12.06
N TYR A 43 -12.10 24.42 -12.22
CA TYR A 43 -10.98 23.53 -11.96
C TYR A 43 -10.75 23.31 -10.45
N VAL A 44 -10.94 24.34 -9.63
CA VAL A 44 -10.77 24.24 -8.17
C VAL A 44 -11.87 23.40 -7.53
N LYS A 45 -13.11 23.48 -8.03
CA LYS A 45 -14.25 22.72 -7.47
C LYS A 45 -14.16 21.21 -7.76
N GLY A 46 -13.65 20.83 -8.93
CA GLY A 46 -13.44 19.43 -9.31
C GLY A 46 -12.30 18.75 -8.55
N TYR A 47 -11.22 19.48 -8.23
CA TYR A 47 -10.09 18.94 -7.47
C TYR A 47 -10.48 18.69 -6.01
N LYS A 48 -11.18 19.63 -5.36
CA LYS A 48 -11.57 19.55 -3.95
C LYS A 48 -12.37 18.28 -3.61
N ASN A 49 -13.21 17.78 -4.53
CA ASN A 49 -14.03 16.60 -4.27
C ASN A 49 -13.24 15.28 -4.28
N ARG A 50 -12.18 15.17 -5.10
CA ARG A 50 -11.34 13.96 -5.14
C ARG A 50 -10.53 13.76 -3.86
N TYR A 51 -9.99 14.83 -3.27
CA TYR A 51 -9.23 14.73 -2.01
C TYR A 51 -10.09 14.27 -0.84
N MET A 52 -11.32 14.78 -0.73
CA MET A 52 -12.23 14.38 0.35
C MET A 52 -12.55 12.88 0.30
N THR A 53 -12.69 12.28 -0.89
CA THR A 53 -12.91 10.83 -1.01
C THR A 53 -11.69 10.01 -0.58
N PHE A 54 -10.48 10.38 -1.01
CA PHE A 54 -9.26 9.66 -0.60
C PHE A 54 -9.01 9.77 0.91
N ASP A 55 -9.24 10.94 1.50
CA ASP A 55 -9.10 11.15 2.95
C ASP A 55 -10.07 10.25 3.73
N ILE A 56 -11.33 10.17 3.30
CA ILE A 56 -12.32 9.27 3.92
C ILE A 56 -11.89 7.81 3.79
N VAL A 57 -11.44 7.36 2.62
CA VAL A 57 -10.98 5.98 2.41
C VAL A 57 -9.78 5.66 3.31
N MET A 58 -8.81 6.56 3.41
CA MET A 58 -7.65 6.39 4.29
C MET A 58 -8.05 6.32 5.77
N ILE A 59 -8.98 7.18 6.22
CA ILE A 59 -9.52 7.15 7.59
C ILE A 59 -10.22 5.81 7.86
N VAL A 60 -11.02 5.32 6.93
CA VAL A 60 -11.71 4.02 7.07
C VAL A 60 -10.69 2.87 7.16
N ILE A 61 -9.69 2.83 6.28
CA ILE A 61 -8.62 1.82 6.32
C ILE A 61 -7.87 1.88 7.65
N PHE A 62 -7.55 3.08 8.13
CA PHE A 62 -6.86 3.27 9.41
C PHE A 62 -7.69 2.78 10.60
N LEU A 63 -9.00 3.09 10.63
CA LEU A 63 -9.91 2.59 11.67
C LEU A 63 -10.05 1.06 11.62
N LEU A 64 -10.09 0.46 10.44
CA LEU A 64 -10.11 -0.99 10.27
C LEU A 64 -8.82 -1.64 10.78
N LEU A 65 -7.66 -1.05 10.48
CA LEU A 65 -6.36 -1.52 10.99
C LEU A 65 -6.29 -1.41 12.51
N LEU A 66 -6.73 -0.30 13.11
CA LEU A 66 -6.78 -0.12 14.56
C LEU A 66 -7.71 -1.14 15.24
N ALA A 67 -8.90 -1.37 14.70
CA ALA A 67 -9.83 -2.37 15.21
C ALA A 67 -9.24 -3.80 15.14
N GLY A 68 -8.58 -4.12 14.03
CA GLY A 68 -7.85 -5.38 13.86
C GLY A 68 -6.71 -5.55 14.87
N LEU A 69 -5.94 -4.48 15.12
CA LEU A 69 -4.85 -4.47 16.11
C LEU A 69 -5.38 -4.68 17.53
N ALA A 70 -6.46 -3.98 17.91
CA ALA A 70 -7.10 -4.12 19.21
C ALA A 70 -7.62 -5.55 19.43
N MET A 71 -8.32 -6.11 18.43
CA MET A 71 -8.80 -7.50 18.50
C MET A 71 -7.65 -8.51 18.60
N SER A 72 -6.57 -8.32 17.85
CA SER A 72 -5.37 -9.15 17.92
C SER A 72 -4.72 -9.10 19.30
N TYR A 73 -4.63 -7.91 19.90
CA TYR A 73 -4.09 -7.71 21.24
C TYR A 73 -4.90 -8.47 22.31
N PHE A 74 -6.24 -8.38 22.27
CA PHE A 74 -7.09 -9.15 23.19
C PHE A 74 -6.96 -10.66 22.99
N ALA A 75 -6.92 -11.12 21.73
CA ALA A 75 -6.70 -12.53 21.42
C ALA A 75 -5.35 -13.03 21.94
N PHE A 76 -4.30 -12.20 21.88
CA PHE A 76 -2.99 -12.53 22.42
C PHE A 76 -3.00 -12.62 23.95
N LYS A 77 -3.69 -11.71 24.62
CA LYS A 77 -3.83 -11.70 26.08
C LYS A 77 -4.51 -12.98 26.60
N LEU A 78 -5.57 -13.45 25.92
CA LEU A 78 -6.26 -14.70 26.26
C LEU A 78 -5.35 -15.92 26.11
N LYS A 79 -4.56 -15.98 25.02
CA LYS A 79 -3.62 -17.09 24.78
C LYS A 79 -2.53 -17.19 25.84
N LYS A 80 -2.06 -16.04 26.36
CA LYS A 80 -1.01 -16.00 27.38
C LYS A 80 -1.45 -16.70 28.68
N GLN A 81 -2.68 -16.48 29.12
CA GLN A 81 -3.22 -17.10 30.33
C GLN A 81 -3.36 -18.62 30.19
N GLU A 82 -3.82 -19.10 29.03
CA GLU A 82 -3.93 -20.56 28.81
C GLU A 82 -2.55 -21.24 28.69
N TYR A 83 -1.54 -20.53 28.19
CA TYR A 83 -0.17 -21.04 28.15
C TYR A 83 0.41 -21.18 29.56
N GLU A 84 0.24 -20.18 30.42
CA GLU A 84 0.71 -20.23 31.81
C GLU A 84 0.06 -21.37 32.60
N ALA A 85 -1.19 -21.72 32.29
CA ALA A 85 -1.90 -22.82 32.95
C ALA A 85 -1.48 -24.22 32.47
N THR A 86 -1.15 -24.38 31.19
CA THR A 86 -0.93 -25.72 30.58
C THR A 86 0.53 -26.01 30.22
N GLY A 87 1.38 -24.98 30.14
CA GLY A 87 2.75 -25.08 29.65
C GLY A 87 2.87 -25.49 28.17
N LYS A 88 1.76 -25.56 27.42
CA LYS A 88 1.72 -26.05 26.03
C LYS A 88 1.21 -25.00 25.07
N TYR A 89 1.81 -24.95 23.87
CA TYR A 89 1.43 -24.00 22.84
C TYR A 89 0.17 -24.46 22.07
N PRO A 90 -0.75 -23.54 21.72
CA PRO A 90 -1.91 -23.88 20.91
C PRO A 90 -1.50 -24.20 19.46
N ARG A 91 -2.21 -25.13 18.81
CA ARG A 91 -1.99 -25.45 17.40
C ARG A 91 -2.05 -24.21 16.50
N GLY A 92 -1.10 -24.11 15.57
CA GLY A 92 -0.85 -22.96 14.72
C GLY A 92 0.05 -21.88 15.32
N HIS A 93 0.64 -22.08 16.51
CA HIS A 93 1.64 -21.15 17.05
C HIS A 93 2.86 -21.01 16.13
N TYR A 94 3.48 -22.14 15.76
CA TYR A 94 4.64 -22.16 14.85
C TYR A 94 4.28 -21.76 13.42
N MET A 95 3.08 -22.05 12.95
CA MET A 95 2.58 -21.53 11.67
C MET A 95 2.53 -20.00 11.67
N GLY A 96 2.03 -19.39 12.76
CA GLY A 96 2.01 -17.93 12.92
C GLY A 96 3.41 -17.32 12.95
N GLN A 97 4.35 -17.95 13.64
CA GLN A 97 5.76 -17.53 13.64
C GLN A 97 6.38 -17.63 12.24
N GLY A 98 6.14 -18.74 11.54
CA GLY A 98 6.60 -18.94 10.17
C GLY A 98 6.09 -17.85 9.24
N LEU A 99 4.80 -17.53 9.28
CA LEU A 99 4.21 -16.43 8.51
C LEU A 99 4.85 -15.07 8.86
N ALA A 100 5.09 -14.78 10.14
CA ALA A 100 5.74 -13.53 10.55
C ALA A 100 7.16 -13.41 9.97
N ILE A 101 7.95 -14.49 10.03
CA ILE A 101 9.28 -14.56 9.42
C ILE A 101 9.18 -14.38 7.90
N GLY A 102 8.23 -15.06 7.26
CA GLY A 102 7.97 -14.95 5.83
C GLY A 102 7.66 -13.53 5.38
N ILE A 103 6.77 -12.83 6.09
CA ILE A 103 6.44 -11.42 5.82
C ILE A 103 7.66 -10.52 6.00
N ALA A 104 8.44 -10.73 7.08
CA ALA A 104 9.65 -9.96 7.34
C ALA A 104 10.69 -10.09 6.22
N ILE A 105 10.80 -11.27 5.59
CA ILE A 105 11.68 -11.52 4.43
C ILE A 105 11.05 -11.01 3.12
N GLY A 106 9.73 -11.15 2.98
CA GLY A 106 8.99 -10.75 1.79
C GLY A 106 9.03 -9.24 1.52
N ILE A 107 9.07 -8.41 2.57
CA ILE A 107 9.13 -6.95 2.44
C ILE A 107 10.41 -6.49 1.70
N PRO A 108 11.64 -6.89 2.11
CA PRO A 108 12.85 -6.62 1.36
C PRO A 108 12.80 -7.10 -0.11
N ILE A 109 12.24 -8.29 -0.35
CA ILE A 109 12.09 -8.84 -1.72
C ILE A 109 11.13 -7.97 -2.55
N ALA A 110 10.04 -7.49 -1.94
CA ALA A 110 9.10 -6.58 -2.57
C ALA A 110 9.79 -5.28 -3.03
N PHE A 111 10.65 -4.71 -2.19
CA PHE A 111 11.44 -3.53 -2.54
C PHE A 111 12.50 -3.83 -3.61
N ALA A 112 13.16 -4.99 -3.57
CA ALA A 112 14.18 -5.36 -4.55
C ALA A 112 13.62 -5.59 -5.96
N LEU A 113 12.32 -5.93 -6.07
CA LEU A 113 11.65 -6.24 -7.33
C LEU A 113 10.70 -5.12 -7.81
N ASP A 114 10.62 -4.00 -7.07
CA ASP A 114 9.65 -2.92 -7.29
C ASP A 114 8.19 -3.44 -7.44
N ASN A 115 7.88 -4.57 -6.80
CA ASN A 115 6.58 -5.21 -6.87
C ASN A 115 6.17 -5.73 -5.49
N ILE A 116 5.41 -4.87 -4.79
CA ILE A 116 4.93 -5.11 -3.43
C ILE A 116 4.11 -6.41 -3.34
N PHE A 117 3.25 -6.66 -4.33
CA PHE A 117 2.41 -7.86 -4.35
C PHE A 117 3.24 -9.12 -4.47
N PHE A 118 4.25 -9.12 -5.34
CA PHE A 118 5.09 -10.29 -5.56
C PHE A 118 5.92 -10.63 -4.30
N GLY A 119 6.57 -9.64 -3.69
CA GLY A 119 7.34 -9.88 -2.46
C GLY A 119 6.48 -10.39 -1.30
N TYR A 120 5.26 -9.86 -1.14
CA TYR A 120 4.32 -10.34 -0.12
C TYR A 120 3.92 -11.81 -0.36
N MET A 121 3.59 -12.18 -1.61
CA MET A 121 3.22 -13.56 -1.96
C MET A 121 4.39 -14.53 -1.72
N VAL A 122 5.59 -14.18 -2.15
CA VAL A 122 6.81 -14.97 -1.90
C VAL A 122 7.04 -15.15 -0.40
N GLY A 123 6.92 -14.06 0.37
CA GLY A 123 7.03 -14.10 1.83
C GLY A 123 6.01 -15.04 2.48
N LEU A 124 4.74 -14.99 2.07
CA LEU A 124 3.68 -15.87 2.59
C LEU A 124 3.95 -17.34 2.29
N VAL A 125 4.41 -17.67 1.07
CA VAL A 125 4.75 -19.05 0.69
C VAL A 125 5.90 -19.57 1.54
N ILE A 126 7.00 -18.81 1.63
CA ILE A 126 8.17 -19.16 2.45
C ILE A 126 7.77 -19.34 3.92
N GLY A 127 7.01 -18.38 4.45
CA GLY A 127 6.57 -18.41 5.84
C GLY A 127 5.65 -19.59 6.16
N THR A 128 4.76 -19.94 5.24
CA THR A 128 3.88 -21.11 5.36
C THR A 128 4.66 -22.41 5.37
N VAL A 129 5.65 -22.57 4.49
CA VAL A 129 6.50 -23.77 4.44
C VAL A 129 7.33 -23.90 5.73
N ILE A 130 7.96 -22.83 6.19
CA ILE A 130 8.73 -22.82 7.44
C ILE A 130 7.82 -23.13 8.62
N GLY A 131 6.66 -22.46 8.69
CA GLY A 131 5.69 -22.61 9.76
C GLY A 131 5.14 -24.03 9.86
N SER A 132 4.69 -24.60 8.74
CA SER A 132 4.18 -25.97 8.67
C SER A 132 5.25 -26.99 9.05
N ARG A 133 6.49 -26.85 8.55
CA ARG A 133 7.58 -27.76 8.88
C ARG A 133 7.95 -27.69 10.36
N ASN A 134 7.93 -26.48 10.96
CA ASN A 134 8.24 -26.31 12.37
C ASN A 134 7.11 -26.83 13.27
N GLU A 135 5.85 -26.71 12.84
CA GLU A 135 4.70 -27.27 13.53
C GLU A 135 4.75 -28.80 13.58
N SER A 136 5.08 -29.46 12.46
CA SER A 136 5.24 -30.93 12.40
C SER A 136 6.38 -31.45 13.28
N LYS A 137 7.43 -30.65 13.51
CA LYS A 137 8.55 -31.04 14.40
C LYS A 137 8.18 -30.98 15.89
N HIS A 138 7.27 -30.08 16.26
CA HIS A 138 6.91 -29.82 17.65
C HIS A 138 5.51 -30.35 17.99
N GLU A 139 5.00 -31.36 17.28
CA GLU A 139 3.64 -31.89 17.50
C GLU A 139 3.39 -32.35 18.94
N HIS A 140 4.42 -32.83 19.63
CA HIS A 140 4.35 -33.28 21.02
C HIS A 140 4.15 -32.14 22.05
N GLU A 141 4.52 -30.91 21.68
CA GLU A 141 4.36 -29.70 22.49
C GLU A 141 3.02 -28.98 22.24
N LEU A 142 2.31 -29.38 21.18
CA LEU A 142 1.07 -28.74 20.77
C LEU A 142 -0.13 -29.32 21.50
N ARG A 143 -0.98 -28.44 22.04
CA ARG A 143 -2.32 -28.82 22.51
C ARG A 143 -3.37 -28.65 21.40
N PRO A 144 -4.37 -29.53 21.32
CA PRO A 144 -5.51 -29.33 20.43
C PRO A 144 -6.25 -28.04 20.81
N LEU A 145 -6.86 -27.37 19.81
CA LEU A 145 -7.66 -26.17 20.07
C LEU A 145 -8.84 -26.53 20.96
N THR A 146 -9.08 -25.68 21.96
CA THR A 146 -10.29 -25.78 22.76
C THR A 146 -11.51 -25.45 21.88
N PRO A 147 -12.70 -25.99 22.18
CA PRO A 147 -13.91 -25.68 21.39
C PRO A 147 -14.20 -24.17 21.35
N ARG A 148 -13.92 -23.45 22.45
CA ARG A 148 -14.05 -21.98 22.53
C ARG A 148 -13.11 -21.26 21.56
N GLU A 149 -11.83 -21.65 21.50
CA GLU A 149 -10.87 -21.07 20.55
C GLU A 149 -11.27 -21.35 19.09
N ARG A 150 -11.83 -22.53 18.81
CA ARG A 150 -12.29 -22.91 17.47
C ARG A 150 -13.46 -22.06 17.01
N GLU A 151 -14.41 -21.79 17.89
CA GLU A 151 -15.54 -20.90 17.62
C GLU A 151 -15.09 -19.45 17.41
N LEU A 152 -14.19 -18.95 18.26
CA LEU A 152 -13.60 -17.63 18.09
C LEU A 152 -12.88 -17.52 16.74
N ARG A 153 -12.04 -18.50 16.39
CA ARG A 153 -11.35 -18.53 15.10
C ARG A 153 -12.33 -18.54 13.92
N LYS A 154 -13.41 -19.34 13.99
CA LYS A 154 -14.45 -19.34 12.95
C LYS A 154 -15.15 -17.98 12.83
N LYS A 155 -15.53 -17.37 13.96
CA LYS A 155 -16.16 -16.03 13.98
C LYS A 155 -15.21 -14.98 13.42
N THR A 156 -13.94 -15.02 13.81
CA THR A 156 -12.91 -14.12 13.28
C THR A 156 -12.77 -14.27 11.77
N ILE A 157 -12.63 -15.50 11.25
CA ILE A 157 -12.54 -15.75 9.80
C ILE A 157 -13.80 -15.25 9.08
N LEU A 158 -14.98 -15.47 9.65
CA LEU A 158 -16.25 -15.02 9.07
C LEU A 158 -16.35 -13.49 9.03
N ILE A 159 -15.98 -12.81 10.13
CA ILE A 159 -15.99 -11.35 10.21
C ILE A 159 -14.99 -10.76 9.21
N PHE A 160 -13.74 -11.25 9.20
CA PHE A 160 -12.74 -10.77 8.25
C PHE A 160 -13.13 -11.05 6.79
N GLY A 161 -13.71 -12.23 6.51
CA GLY A 161 -14.21 -12.56 5.17
C GLY A 161 -15.33 -11.65 4.72
N ALA A 162 -16.29 -11.35 5.59
CA ALA A 162 -17.38 -10.41 5.30
C ALA A 162 -16.85 -8.98 5.08
N LEU A 163 -15.94 -8.52 5.93
CA LEU A 163 -15.31 -7.20 5.82
C LEU A 163 -14.51 -7.05 4.52
N PHE A 164 -13.77 -8.10 4.15
CA PHE A 164 -13.03 -8.16 2.90
C PHE A 164 -13.96 -8.12 1.69
N ALA A 165 -15.07 -8.86 1.71
CA ALA A 165 -16.07 -8.83 0.65
C ALA A 165 -16.71 -7.44 0.49
N ILE A 166 -17.02 -6.75 1.60
CA ILE A 166 -17.51 -5.37 1.57
C ILE A 166 -16.46 -4.42 0.99
N GLY A 167 -15.19 -4.57 1.39
CA GLY A 167 -14.08 -3.79 0.82
C GLY A 167 -13.96 -3.98 -0.69
N LEU A 168 -14.04 -5.22 -1.19
CA LEU A 168 -14.05 -5.52 -2.62
C LEU A 168 -15.27 -4.93 -3.32
N PHE A 169 -16.46 -4.96 -2.70
CA PHE A 169 -17.66 -4.38 -3.26
C PHE A 169 -17.55 -2.86 -3.41
N ILE A 170 -17.07 -2.16 -2.38
CA ILE A 170 -16.82 -0.71 -2.43
C ILE A 170 -15.76 -0.38 -3.48
N PHE A 171 -14.68 -1.17 -3.56
CA PHE A 171 -13.64 -0.99 -4.56
C PHE A 171 -14.19 -1.18 -5.98
N ALA A 172 -14.97 -2.23 -6.22
CA ALA A 172 -15.61 -2.47 -7.51
C ALA A 172 -16.59 -1.35 -7.90
N ALA A 173 -17.39 -0.87 -6.95
CA ALA A 173 -18.27 0.28 -7.17
C ALA A 173 -17.47 1.54 -7.53
N MET A 174 -16.39 1.83 -6.79
CA MET A 174 -15.51 2.96 -7.07
C MET A 174 -14.94 2.91 -8.49
N VAL A 175 -14.42 1.74 -8.91
CA VAL A 175 -13.91 1.51 -10.28
C VAL A 175 -15.02 1.65 -11.31
N TYR A 176 -16.20 1.08 -11.06
CA TYR A 176 -17.34 1.14 -11.98
C TYR A 176 -17.84 2.58 -12.20
N PHE A 177 -17.87 3.39 -11.14
CA PHE A 177 -18.30 4.79 -11.23
C PHE A 177 -17.20 5.75 -11.74
N ASN A 178 -16.02 5.25 -12.12
CA ASN A 178 -14.90 6.04 -12.66
C ASN A 178 -14.58 7.30 -11.82
N PHE A 179 -14.58 7.15 -10.50
CA PHE A 179 -14.21 8.21 -9.58
C PHE A 179 -12.70 8.50 -9.59
#